data_AF-A0A7J3CAJ4-F1
#
_entry.id   AF-A0A7J3CAJ4-F1
#
_cell.length_a   1.000
_cell.length_b   1.000
_cell.length_c   1.000
_cell.angle_alpha   90.00
_cell.angle_beta   90.00
_cell.angle_gamma   90.00
#
_symmetry.space_group_name_H-M   'P 1'
#
loop_
_entity.id
_entity.type
_entity.pdbx_description
1 polymer ?
#
loop_
_entity_poly.entity_id
_entity_poly.type
_entity_poly.pdbx_seq_one_letter_code
_entity_poly.pdbx_strand_id
1 'polypeptide(L)'
;ARGGQVRMGGKLTGERSRTVKYTAGKVISSGHPSESIEKGFAVAMTKPGIIGVSVKILRKSVRLPDDIQVKKVDLGEVVGNGGNESEIDTQNE
;
A
#
# COMPACT_ATOMS: atom_id res chain seq x y z
N ALA A 1 8.11 -3.97 0.32
CA ALA A 1 6.63 -4.02 0.21
C ALA A 1 6.12 -2.62 -0.15
N ARG A 2 4.97 -2.48 -0.81
CA ARG A 2 4.37 -1.15 -1.10
C ARG A 2 3.53 -0.62 0.06
N GLY A 3 3.09 -1.54 0.92
CA GLY A 3 2.43 -1.24 2.16
C GLY A 3 2.12 -2.51 2.92
N GLY A 4 1.68 -2.34 4.15
CA GLY A 4 1.31 -3.41 5.05
C GLY A 4 0.51 -2.91 6.23
N GLN A 5 -0.20 -3.84 6.85
CA GLN A 5 -0.97 -3.62 8.06
C GLN A 5 -0.71 -4.75 9.03
N VAL A 6 -0.37 -4.40 10.27
CA VAL A 6 -0.21 -5.33 11.37
C VAL A 6 -1.29 -5.02 12.40
N ARG A 7 -2.12 -6.01 12.71
CA ARG A 7 -3.06 -5.96 13.83
C ARG A 7 -2.54 -6.89 14.91
N MET A 8 -2.36 -6.36 16.11
CA MET A 8 -1.99 -7.14 17.29
C MET A 8 -3.10 -7.02 18.31
N GLY A 9 -3.56 -8.15 18.83
CA GLY A 9 -4.62 -8.21 19.83
C GLY A 9 -4.20 -9.08 21.01
N GLY A 10 -4.50 -8.63 22.23
CA GLY A 10 -4.21 -9.37 23.45
C GLY A 10 -4.00 -8.46 24.64
N LYS A 11 -3.36 -8.98 25.69
CA LYS A 11 -2.95 -8.19 26.86
C LYS A 11 -1.66 -7.41 26.54
N LEU A 12 -1.81 -6.31 25.81
CA LEU A 12 -0.67 -5.52 25.30
C LEU A 12 -0.04 -4.64 26.38
N THR A 13 -0.83 -3.78 27.02
CA THR A 13 -0.32 -2.75 27.96
C THR A 13 -0.92 -2.87 29.37
N GLY A 14 -1.80 -3.85 29.62
CA GLY A 14 -2.49 -4.01 30.89
C GLY A 14 -3.35 -5.27 30.94
N GLU A 15 -4.15 -5.41 32.00
CA GLU A 15 -4.98 -6.60 32.24
C GLU A 15 -6.11 -6.78 31.24
N ARG A 16 -6.66 -5.68 30.72
CA ARG A 16 -7.71 -5.71 29.70
C ARG A 16 -7.11 -5.98 28.32
N SER A 17 -7.81 -6.79 27.53
CA SER A 17 -7.47 -7.00 26.13
C SER A 17 -7.60 -5.68 25.36
N ARG A 18 -6.59 -5.39 24.53
CA ARG A 18 -6.57 -4.26 23.61
C ARG A 18 -6.10 -4.74 22.25
N THR A 19 -6.58 -4.09 21.20
CA THR A 19 -6.16 -4.35 19.82
C THR A 19 -5.55 -3.08 19.25
N VAL A 20 -4.33 -3.19 18.74
CA VAL A 20 -3.63 -2.08 18.08
C VAL A 20 -3.44 -2.42 16.61
N LYS A 21 -3.69 -1.42 15.77
CA LYS A 21 -3.57 -1.52 14.31
C LYS A 21 -2.49 -0.56 13.85
N TYR A 22 -1.38 -1.12 13.37
CA TYR A 22 -0.32 -0.37 12.70
C TYR A 22 -0.51 -0.52 11.20
N THR A 23 -0.52 0.61 10.47
CA THR A 23 -0.65 0.62 9.01
C THR A 23 0.48 1.48 8.45
N ALA A 24 1.20 0.96 7.46
CA ALA A 24 2.28 1.66 6.78
C ALA A 24 2.14 1.46 5.27
N GLY A 25 2.16 2.53 4.49
CA GLY A 25 1.98 2.48 3.04
C GLY A 25 0.57 2.11 2.59
N LYS A 26 0.43 1.66 1.33
CA LYS A 26 -0.87 1.37 0.70
C LYS A 26 -1.38 -0.02 1.10
N VAL A 27 -2.62 -0.08 1.60
CA VAL A 27 -3.33 -1.32 1.93
C VAL A 27 -4.71 -1.26 1.30
N ILE A 28 -4.92 -2.02 0.23
CA ILE A 28 -6.22 -2.12 -0.44
C ILE A 28 -7.02 -3.23 0.24
N SER A 29 -8.30 -3.02 0.46
CA SER A 29 -9.15 -4.02 1.13
C SER A 29 -10.31 -4.51 0.27
N SER A 30 -10.52 -3.92 -0.90
CA SER A 30 -11.67 -4.16 -1.77
C SER A 30 -11.25 -4.51 -3.19
N GLY A 31 -12.12 -5.25 -3.87
CA GLY A 31 -11.96 -5.67 -5.26
C GLY A 31 -10.91 -6.77 -5.47
N HIS A 32 -10.75 -7.16 -6.75
CA HIS A 32 -9.75 -8.12 -7.20
C HIS A 32 -8.29 -7.80 -6.75
N PRO A 33 -7.81 -6.53 -6.69
CA PRO A 33 -6.47 -6.27 -6.17
C PRO A 33 -6.28 -6.69 -4.71
N SER A 34 -7.34 -6.90 -3.93
CA SER A 34 -7.22 -7.39 -2.55
C SER A 34 -6.78 -8.86 -2.47
N GLU A 35 -6.94 -9.67 -3.51
CA GLU A 35 -6.51 -11.07 -3.54
C GLU A 35 -4.98 -11.20 -3.61
N SER A 36 -4.33 -10.19 -4.21
CA SER A 36 -2.87 -10.11 -4.31
C SER A 36 -2.15 -9.83 -2.99
N ILE A 37 -2.91 -9.59 -1.91
CA ILE A 37 -2.37 -9.30 -0.57
C ILE A 37 -2.15 -10.61 0.17
N GLU A 38 -0.93 -10.80 0.63
CA GLU A 38 -0.60 -11.92 1.49
C GLU A 38 -1.04 -11.64 2.91
N LYS A 39 -1.69 -12.64 3.51
CA LYS A 39 -2.19 -12.59 4.88
C LYS A 39 -1.45 -13.66 5.69
N GLY A 40 -1.00 -13.27 6.87
CA GLY A 40 -0.37 -14.18 7.82
C GLY A 40 -1.01 -14.03 9.20
N PHE A 41 -1.11 -15.13 9.93
CA PHE A 41 -1.51 -15.13 11.33
C PHE A 41 -0.47 -15.89 12.14
N ALA A 42 -0.07 -15.29 13.25
CA ALA A 42 0.86 -15.90 14.19
C ALA A 42 0.39 -15.62 15.61
N VAL A 43 0.79 -16.49 16.52
CA VAL A 43 0.45 -16.42 17.93
C VAL A 43 1.76 -16.30 18.72
N ALA A 44 1.83 -15.33 19.62
CA ALA A 44 2.94 -15.14 20.52
C ALA A 44 2.51 -15.47 21.96
N MET A 45 3.26 -16.34 22.62
CA MET A 45 3.06 -16.67 24.03
C MET A 45 3.86 -15.70 24.89
N THR A 46 3.19 -14.99 25.78
CA THR A 46 3.82 -14.05 26.72
C THR A 46 3.38 -14.38 28.14
N LYS A 47 4.13 -13.92 29.15
CA LYS A 47 3.78 -14.12 30.56
C LYS A 47 2.33 -13.72 30.94
N PRO A 48 1.79 -12.56 30.49
CA PRO A 48 0.40 -12.22 30.82
C PRO A 48 -0.64 -13.07 30.07
N GLY A 49 -0.26 -13.72 28.97
CA GLY A 49 -1.13 -14.57 28.16
C GLY A 49 -0.72 -14.63 26.69
N ILE A 50 -1.70 -14.93 25.83
CA ILE A 50 -1.49 -15.10 24.40
C ILE A 50 -1.76 -13.78 23.66
N ILE A 51 -0.86 -13.39 22.76
CA ILE A 51 -1.01 -12.27 21.83
C ILE A 51 -1.18 -12.81 20.42
N GLY A 52 -2.27 -12.42 19.75
CA GLY A 52 -2.51 -12.74 18.34
C GLY A 52 -2.00 -11.63 17.44
N VAL A 53 -1.23 -11.99 16.41
CA VAL A 53 -0.69 -11.07 15.41
C VAL A 53 -1.24 -11.46 14.04
N SER A 54 -1.99 -10.56 13.41
CA SER A 54 -2.45 -10.68 12.03
C SER A 54 -1.72 -9.67 11.15
N VAL A 55 -1.06 -10.15 10.10
CA VAL A 55 -0.29 -9.32 9.17
C VAL A 55 -0.94 -9.38 7.80
N LYS A 56 -1.05 -8.23 7.13
CA LYS A 56 -1.41 -8.09 5.72
C LYS A 56 -0.27 -7.36 5.01
N ILE A 57 0.30 -7.95 3.96
CA ILE A 57 1.41 -7.34 3.21
C ILE A 57 1.05 -7.23 1.73
N LEU A 58 1.23 -6.03 1.18
CA LEU A 58 1.16 -5.79 -0.25
C LEU A 58 2.57 -5.92 -0.87
N ARG A 59 2.78 -6.98 -1.66
CA ARG A 59 4.06 -7.23 -2.32
C ARG A 59 4.39 -6.15 -3.36
N LYS A 60 5.69 -5.90 -3.58
CA LYS A 60 6.17 -4.90 -4.57
C LYS A 60 5.98 -5.35 -6.01
N SER A 61 5.87 -6.66 -6.25
CA SER A 61 5.67 -7.25 -7.57
C SER A 61 4.26 -7.09 -8.12
N VAL A 62 3.28 -6.78 -7.26
CA VAL A 62 1.88 -6.65 -7.67
C VAL A 62 1.70 -5.36 -8.47
N ARG A 63 1.26 -5.52 -9.71
CA ARG A 63 0.79 -4.42 -10.56
C ARG A 63 -0.58 -3.97 -10.03
N LEU A 64 -0.64 -2.75 -9.55
CA LEU A 64 -1.91 -2.12 -9.21
C LEU A 64 -2.51 -1.53 -10.48
N PRO A 65 -3.84 -1.53 -10.63
CA PRO A 65 -4.49 -0.87 -11.76
C PRO A 65 -4.20 0.64 -11.77
N ASP A 66 -3.94 1.23 -10.59
CA ASP A 66 -3.63 2.65 -10.44
C ASP A 66 -2.19 3.02 -10.87
N ASP A 67 -1.32 2.02 -11.10
CA ASP A 67 0.09 2.25 -11.42
C ASP A 67 0.30 2.31 -12.94
N ILE A 68 0.18 3.52 -13.49
CA ILE A 68 0.48 3.78 -14.89
C ILE A 68 1.96 4.15 -15.02
N GLN A 69 2.72 3.33 -15.75
CA GLN A 69 4.09 3.67 -16.13
C GLN A 69 4.06 4.44 -17.45
N VAL A 70 4.21 5.76 -17.38
CA VAL A 70 4.40 6.59 -18.57
C VAL A 70 5.81 6.37 -19.10
N LYS A 71 5.94 5.81 -20.30
CA LYS A 71 7.22 5.71 -20.99
C LYS A 71 7.63 7.12 -21.40
N LYS A 72 8.80 7.57 -20.94
CA LYS A 72 9.41 8.79 -21.48
C LYS A 72 9.85 8.45 -22.90
N VAL A 73 9.32 9.19 -23.86
CA VAL A 73 9.82 9.17 -25.24
C VAL A 73 11.08 10.02 -25.21
N ASP A 74 12.23 9.42 -25.54
CA ASP A 74 13.45 10.18 -25.75
C ASP A 74 13.21 11.09 -26.95
N LEU A 75 13.45 12.40 -26.78
CA LEU A 75 13.35 13.42 -27.82
C LEU A 75 14.50 13.27 -28.83
N GLY A 76 14.53 12.14 -29.53
CA GLY A 76 15.36 11.88 -30.69
C GLY A 76 14.46 11.50 -31.86
N GLU A 77 14.15 12.51 -32.68
CA GLU A 77 13.49 12.44 -33.99
C GLU A 77 12.00 12.08 -34.03
N VAL A 78 11.13 13.11 -34.09
CA VAL A 78 9.90 13.03 -34.89
C VAL A 78 9.65 14.37 -35.61
N VAL A 79 9.82 14.35 -36.93
CA VAL A 79 9.27 15.34 -37.88
C VAL A 79 7.78 15.03 -38.07
N GLY A 80 6.90 16.01 -37.79
CA GLY A 80 5.46 16.05 -38.12
C GLY A 80 4.55 15.12 -37.30
N ASN A 81 3.29 15.44 -36.95
CA ASN A 81 2.34 16.44 -37.43
C ASN A 81 1.16 16.54 -36.41
N GLY A 82 0.65 17.75 -36.12
CA GLY A 82 -0.66 18.10 -35.48
C GLY A 82 -0.83 17.75 -33.97
N GLY A 83 -0.99 18.69 -33.01
CA GLY A 83 -2.09 19.67 -32.79
C GLY A 83 -3.14 19.05 -31.82
N ASN A 84 -3.65 19.61 -30.72
CA ASN A 84 -3.67 20.93 -30.08
C ASN A 84 -3.93 20.76 -28.55
N GLU A 85 -3.42 21.72 -27.75
CA GLU A 85 -3.99 22.41 -26.55
C GLU A 85 -4.74 21.60 -25.47
N SER A 86 -4.42 21.74 -24.18
CA SER A 86 -4.65 23.00 -23.45
C SER A 86 -3.65 23.30 -22.32
N GLU A 87 -3.16 24.53 -22.36
CA GLU A 87 -2.58 25.28 -21.24
C GLU A 87 -3.63 25.54 -20.17
N ILE A 88 -3.25 25.48 -18.88
CA ILE A 88 -3.65 26.51 -17.91
C ILE A 88 -2.45 26.80 -16.99
N ASP A 89 -2.05 28.06 -17.02
CA ASP A 89 -1.00 28.74 -16.28
C ASP A 89 -1.09 28.61 -14.74
N THR A 90 0.06 28.64 -14.08
CA THR A 90 0.30 29.61 -12.99
C THR A 90 1.80 29.93 -12.96
N GLN A 91 2.12 31.12 -13.44
CA GLN A 91 3.41 31.78 -13.29
C GLN A 91 3.61 32.21 -11.83
N ASN A 92 4.82 31.94 -11.31
CA ASN A 92 5.60 32.66 -10.29
C ASN A 92 4.89 33.63 -9.32
N GLU A 93 4.99 33.37 -8.01
CA GLU A 93 5.97 33.98 -7.09
C GLU A 93 6.11 33.12 -5.82
#